data_AF-A0AA34XQI0-F1
#
_entry.id   AF-A0AA34XQI0-F1
#
_cell.length_a   1.000
_cell.length_b   1.000
_cell.length_c   1.000
_cell.angle_alpha   90.00
_cell.angle_beta   90.00
_cell.angle_gamma   90.00
#
_symmetry.space_group_name_H-M   'P 1'
#
loop_
_entity.id
_entity.type
_entity.pdbx_description
1 polymer ?
#
loop_
_entity_poly.entity_id
_entity_poly.type
_entity_poly.pdbx_seq_one_letter_code
_entity_poly.pdbx_strand_id
1 'polypeptide(L)'
;MQTVMITFITLVAFAANSVLCRWALMDQTIDPLSFSIIRILSGTLTLLILLALFSQAKSCPKRDSADNDTSVTEKLKSQFELTSMLSLIVYMFGFSFAYLKLGAGLGALVLFVAVQFTMIAAHLFSGNRMSLIEWSGCLLSVAGLVYLLMPTNSTRAPDLVSIILMSLAGVGWGIYTLAGKKSSNALQSTTANFGFSSLVILAGISVLTVIPNAMPQVSITEQGLIYAVISGSVASGVGYSLWYYVVKKLNTVVASIAQLSVPVIATLGGVLLLSEPVTMQFVISSTVILLGISLVLVAPKLKKERVQSLTSMAKPNKKQPTKTVQIFCAKCKTQLFKYRKGGKGALVKCFKERIVEDFTKEPCVCPECGIEFARDTLVRGTPAYKFVGGKVTMK
;
A
#
# COMPACT_ATOMS: atom_id res chain seq x y z
N MET A 1 9.39 -14.63 0.89
CA MET A 1 8.36 -15.28 1.74
C MET A 1 8.15 -14.57 3.08
N GLN A 2 9.21 -14.21 3.82
CA GLN A 2 9.09 -13.55 5.13
C GLN A 2 8.20 -12.29 5.15
N THR A 3 8.34 -11.36 4.20
CA THR A 3 7.51 -10.14 4.14
C THR A 3 6.02 -10.43 3.92
N VAL A 4 5.69 -11.43 3.10
CA VAL A 4 4.29 -11.82 2.86
C VAL A 4 3.68 -12.40 4.12
N MET A 5 4.40 -13.28 4.81
CA MET A 5 3.93 -13.89 6.06
C MET A 5 3.73 -12.84 7.16
N ILE A 6 4.69 -11.93 7.35
CA ILE A 6 4.54 -10.83 8.32
C ILE A 6 3.36 -9.94 7.94
N THR A 7 3.17 -9.63 6.65
CA THR A 7 2.04 -8.84 6.19
C THR A 7 0.72 -9.53 6.54
N PHE A 8 0.60 -10.83 6.28
CA PHE A 8 -0.60 -11.60 6.64
C PHE A 8 -0.87 -11.58 8.15
N ILE A 9 0.15 -11.83 8.99
CA ILE A 9 0.04 -11.76 10.45
C ILE A 9 -0.42 -10.38 10.92
N THR A 10 0.14 -9.31 10.35
CA THR A 10 -0.26 -7.93 10.65
C THR A 10 -1.72 -7.66 10.29
N LEU A 11 -2.19 -8.13 9.14
CA LEU A 11 -3.57 -7.92 8.70
C LEU A 11 -4.57 -8.72 9.55
N VAL A 12 -4.20 -9.93 9.98
CA VAL A 12 -4.96 -10.69 10.97
C VAL A 12 -5.02 -9.96 12.30
N ALA A 13 -3.91 -9.37 12.76
CA ALA A 13 -3.89 -8.55 13.97
C ALA A 13 -4.84 -7.35 13.87
N PHE A 14 -4.93 -6.69 12.70
CA PHE A 14 -5.88 -5.58 12.50
C PHE A 14 -7.33 -6.04 12.55
N ALA A 15 -7.64 -7.19 11.93
CA ALA A 15 -8.98 -7.75 11.98
C ALA A 15 -9.36 -8.22 13.39
N ALA A 16 -8.44 -8.88 14.09
CA ALA A 16 -8.60 -9.29 15.48
C ALA A 16 -8.84 -8.08 16.39
N ASN A 17 -8.18 -6.94 16.12
CA ASN A 17 -8.42 -5.72 16.88
C ASN A 17 -9.87 -5.21 16.76
N SER A 18 -10.46 -5.26 15.56
CA SER A 18 -11.86 -4.89 15.35
C SER A 18 -12.80 -5.81 16.12
N VAL A 19 -12.51 -7.12 16.12
CA VAL A 19 -13.27 -8.11 16.88
C VAL A 19 -13.14 -7.90 18.38
N LEU A 20 -11.93 -7.77 18.93
CA LEU A 20 -11.68 -7.55 20.35
C LEU A 20 -12.34 -6.28 20.87
N CYS A 21 -12.24 -5.19 20.10
CA CYS A 21 -12.88 -3.93 20.46
C CYS A 21 -14.40 -4.05 20.45
N ARG A 22 -14.98 -4.71 19.43
CA ARG A 22 -16.42 -4.96 19.40
C ARG A 22 -16.88 -5.84 20.57
N TRP A 23 -16.13 -6.90 20.88
CA TRP A 23 -16.45 -7.81 21.98
C TRP A 23 -16.43 -7.10 23.33
N ALA A 24 -15.44 -6.23 23.57
CA ALA A 24 -15.33 -5.45 24.79
C ALA A 24 -16.49 -4.44 24.95
N LEU A 25 -16.91 -3.80 23.86
CA LEU A 25 -17.87 -2.70 23.92
C LEU A 25 -19.33 -3.13 23.75
N MET A 26 -19.60 -4.25 23.08
CA MET A 26 -20.95 -4.74 22.82
C MET A 26 -21.69 -5.07 24.13
N ASP A 27 -21.01 -5.78 25.03
CA ASP A 27 -21.57 -6.22 26.32
C ASP A 27 -21.37 -5.19 27.45
N GLN A 28 -20.92 -3.98 27.10
CA GLN A 28 -20.56 -2.92 28.05
C GLN A 28 -19.59 -3.38 29.15
N THR A 29 -18.75 -4.37 28.84
CA THR A 29 -17.73 -4.89 29.76
C THR A 29 -16.68 -3.82 30.11
N ILE A 30 -16.53 -2.82 29.24
CA ILE A 30 -15.70 -1.65 29.46
C ILE A 30 -16.25 -0.45 28.66
N ASP A 31 -16.12 0.76 29.19
CA ASP A 31 -16.47 1.98 28.45
C ASP A 31 -15.41 2.32 27.36
N PRO A 32 -15.77 3.00 26.27
CA PRO A 32 -14.87 3.22 25.12
C PRO A 32 -13.68 4.12 25.45
N LEU A 33 -13.80 5.00 26.46
CA LEU A 33 -12.71 5.86 26.89
C LEU A 33 -11.66 5.02 27.63
N SER A 34 -12.09 4.28 28.66
CA SER A 34 -11.24 3.37 29.43
C SER A 34 -10.58 2.32 28.54
N PHE A 35 -11.33 1.72 27.60
CA PHE A 35 -10.79 0.78 26.62
C PHE A 35 -9.65 1.42 25.81
N SER A 36 -9.85 2.63 25.29
CA SER A 36 -8.84 3.32 24.48
C SER A 36 -7.59 3.68 25.27
N ILE A 37 -7.75 4.10 26.53
CA ILE A 37 -6.64 4.43 27.44
C ILE A 37 -5.83 3.18 27.77
N ILE A 38 -6.49 2.11 28.22
CA ILE A 38 -5.80 0.86 28.55
C ILE A 38 -5.11 0.28 27.31
N ARG A 39 -5.77 0.34 26.15
CA ARG A 39 -5.22 -0.09 24.87
C ARG A 39 -3.94 0.67 24.51
N ILE A 40 -3.91 2.00 24.65
CA ILE A 40 -2.71 2.76 24.31
C ILE A 40 -1.59 2.60 25.34
N LEU A 41 -1.91 2.51 26.63
CA LEU A 41 -0.93 2.31 27.70
C LEU A 41 -0.27 0.92 27.62
N SER A 42 -1.07 -0.14 27.46
CA SER A 42 -0.56 -1.51 27.29
C SER A 42 0.24 -1.67 25.99
N GLY A 43 -0.19 -1.03 24.90
CA GLY A 43 0.57 -0.95 23.66
C GLY A 43 1.90 -0.22 23.82
N THR A 44 1.91 0.90 24.54
CA THR A 44 3.13 1.66 24.86
C THR A 44 4.11 0.82 25.68
N LEU A 45 3.63 0.16 26.73
CA LEU A 45 4.45 -0.72 27.56
C LEU A 45 5.05 -1.86 26.73
N THR A 46 4.23 -2.51 25.89
CA THR A 46 4.70 -3.57 25.00
C THR A 46 5.77 -3.07 24.04
N LEU A 47 5.56 -1.91 23.41
CA LEU A 47 6.53 -1.30 22.50
C LEU A 47 7.84 -0.92 23.19
N LEU A 48 7.78 -0.41 24.43
CA LEU A 48 8.96 -0.13 25.25
C LEU A 48 9.73 -1.42 25.57
N ILE A 49 9.03 -2.50 25.92
CA ILE A 49 9.65 -3.82 26.13
C ILE A 49 10.32 -4.31 24.85
N LEU A 50 9.63 -4.28 23.71
CA LEU A 50 10.21 -4.67 22.42
C LEU A 50 11.43 -3.82 22.07
N LEU A 51 11.38 -2.50 22.32
CA LEU A 51 12.50 -1.61 22.07
C LEU A 51 13.69 -1.93 22.99
N ALA A 52 13.46 -2.24 24.26
CA ALA A 52 14.51 -2.66 25.19
C ALA A 52 15.17 -3.97 24.73
N LEU A 53 14.37 -4.98 24.37
CA LEU A 53 14.85 -6.28 23.89
C LEU A 53 15.63 -6.18 22.57
N PHE A 54 15.13 -5.42 21.60
CA PHE A 54 15.72 -5.35 20.26
C PHE A 54 16.75 -4.24 20.05
N SER A 55 16.83 -3.23 20.93
CA SER A 55 17.91 -2.24 20.88
C SER A 55 19.23 -2.77 21.42
N GLN A 56 19.20 -3.70 22.40
CA GLN A 56 20.39 -4.33 22.96
C GLN A 56 21.08 -5.29 21.97
N ALA A 57 20.35 -5.87 21.02
CA ALA A 57 20.88 -6.78 20.01
C ALA A 57 21.78 -6.10 18.93
N LYS A 58 21.91 -4.77 18.94
CA LYS A 58 22.76 -4.00 18.02
C LYS A 58 24.00 -3.37 18.68
N SER A 59 24.35 -3.80 19.88
CA SER A 59 25.58 -3.34 20.55
C SER A 59 26.79 -4.15 20.11
N CYS A 60 27.58 -3.61 19.17
CA CYS A 60 29.07 -3.58 19.17
C CYS A 60 29.64 -2.97 17.86
N PRO A 61 30.86 -2.38 17.84
CA PRO A 61 31.48 -1.45 18.80
C PRO A 61 32.07 -0.16 18.14
N LYS A 62 32.39 0.84 18.96
CA LYS A 62 33.25 2.04 18.75
C LYS A 62 33.11 2.89 17.47
N ARG A 63 32.64 4.12 17.66
CA ARG A 63 33.22 5.29 16.98
C ARG A 63 33.47 6.37 18.03
N ASP A 64 34.75 6.60 18.30
CA ASP A 64 35.24 7.64 19.21
C ASP A 64 34.83 9.01 18.67
N SER A 65 33.87 9.65 19.33
CA SER A 65 33.69 11.11 19.33
C SER A 65 32.82 11.45 20.53
N ALA A 66 33.44 12.13 21.49
CA ALA A 66 32.80 12.77 22.61
C ALA A 66 31.68 13.70 22.11
N ASP A 67 30.42 13.38 22.41
CA ASP A 67 29.45 14.37 22.87
C ASP A 67 28.14 13.70 23.32
N ASN A 68 27.83 13.95 24.59
CA ASN A 68 26.57 13.82 25.32
C ASN A 68 25.77 12.49 25.31
N ASP A 69 25.53 12.05 26.56
CA ASP A 69 24.39 11.28 27.08
C ASP A 69 23.04 11.74 26.50
N THR A 70 22.81 11.46 25.22
CA THR A 70 21.50 11.63 24.61
C THR A 70 20.67 10.42 25.00
N SER A 71 20.02 10.57 26.16
CA SER A 71 19.00 9.68 26.69
C SER A 71 18.10 9.14 25.57
N VAL A 72 17.60 7.91 25.71
CA VAL A 72 16.63 7.28 24.78
C VAL A 72 15.51 8.26 24.38
N THR A 73 15.14 9.16 25.28
CA THR A 73 14.21 10.27 25.13
C THR A 73 14.56 11.25 23.99
N GLU A 74 15.82 11.64 23.83
CA GLU A 74 16.27 12.54 22.75
C GLU A 74 16.15 11.88 21.36
N LYS A 75 16.53 10.60 21.26
CA LYS A 75 16.37 9.80 20.03
C LYS A 75 14.90 9.56 19.68
N LEU A 76 14.03 9.37 20.66
CA LEU A 76 12.58 9.26 20.45
C LEU A 76 11.96 10.59 20.01
N LYS A 77 12.43 11.72 20.56
CA LYS A 77 12.00 13.06 20.18
C LYS A 77 12.38 13.42 18.73
N SER A 78 13.52 12.94 18.24
CA SER A 78 13.93 13.13 16.84
C SER A 78 13.08 12.34 15.84
N GLN A 79 12.34 11.31 16.28
CA GLN A 79 11.42 10.50 15.47
C GLN A 79 9.96 10.92 15.64
N PHE A 80 9.70 11.95 16.45
CA PHE A 80 8.36 12.47 16.71
C PHE A 80 7.84 13.25 15.51
N GLU A 81 6.72 12.80 14.97
CA GLU A 81 5.96 13.54 13.97
C GLU A 81 4.57 13.86 14.56
N LEU A 82 4.32 15.15 14.82
CA LEU A 82 3.06 15.62 15.38
C LEU A 82 1.84 15.09 14.60
N THR A 83 1.94 15.04 13.27
CA THR A 83 0.92 14.48 12.38
C THR A 83 0.65 13.01 12.65
N SER A 84 1.69 12.20 12.90
CA SER A 84 1.54 10.78 13.25
C SER A 84 0.89 10.58 14.61
N MET A 85 1.29 11.38 15.60
CA MET A 85 0.72 11.31 16.94
C MET A 85 -0.77 11.69 16.95
N LEU A 86 -1.13 12.82 16.33
CA LEU A 86 -2.52 13.28 16.25
C LEU A 86 -3.39 12.30 15.46
N SER A 87 -2.88 11.79 14.33
CA SER A 87 -3.61 10.80 13.53
C SER A 87 -3.84 9.49 14.27
N LEU A 88 -2.88 9.05 15.10
CA LEU A 88 -3.04 7.88 15.96
C LEU A 88 -4.11 8.09 17.04
N ILE A 89 -4.15 9.27 17.68
CA ILE A 89 -5.18 9.62 18.68
C ILE A 89 -6.58 9.61 18.03
N VAL A 90 -6.72 10.30 16.90
CA VAL A 90 -7.99 10.34 16.13
C VAL A 90 -8.42 8.93 15.75
N TYR A 91 -7.49 8.10 15.29
CA TYR A 91 -7.73 6.70 15.00
C TYR A 91 -8.24 5.94 16.23
N MET A 92 -7.53 5.99 17.36
CA MET A 92 -7.87 5.15 18.51
C MET A 92 -9.23 5.49 19.10
N PHE A 93 -9.54 6.77 19.32
CA PHE A 93 -10.83 7.16 19.88
C PHE A 93 -11.97 7.01 18.87
N GLY A 94 -11.79 7.44 17.61
CA GLY A 94 -12.81 7.26 16.59
C GLY A 94 -13.18 5.79 16.39
N PHE A 95 -12.19 4.89 16.44
CA PHE A 95 -12.37 3.45 16.36
C PHE A 95 -13.20 2.91 17.52
N SER A 96 -12.82 3.21 18.76
CA SER A 96 -13.51 2.68 19.95
C SER A 96 -14.94 3.21 20.06
N PHE A 97 -15.15 4.52 19.88
CA PHE A 97 -16.50 5.09 20.00
C PHE A 97 -17.43 4.62 18.88
N ALA A 98 -16.92 4.39 17.66
CA ALA A 98 -17.75 3.88 16.58
C ALA A 98 -18.24 2.44 16.83
N TYR A 99 -17.45 1.59 17.50
CA TYR A 99 -17.85 0.22 17.82
C TYR A 99 -18.90 0.09 18.92
N LEU A 100 -19.34 1.19 19.55
CA LEU A 100 -20.54 1.17 20.38
C LEU A 100 -21.78 0.76 19.58
N LYS A 101 -21.89 1.20 18.32
CA LYS A 101 -23.08 0.98 17.47
C LYS A 101 -22.80 0.19 16.20
N LEU A 102 -21.56 0.11 15.73
CA LEU A 102 -21.21 -0.66 14.53
C LEU A 102 -20.83 -2.09 14.88
N GLY A 103 -21.20 -3.04 14.01
CA GLY A 103 -20.65 -4.40 14.06
C GLY A 103 -19.20 -4.46 13.57
N ALA A 104 -18.49 -5.53 13.91
CA ALA A 104 -17.06 -5.73 13.59
C ALA A 104 -16.79 -5.65 12.08
N GLY A 105 -17.61 -6.32 11.26
CA GLY A 105 -17.48 -6.31 9.80
C GLY A 105 -17.76 -4.94 9.17
N LEU A 106 -18.87 -4.31 9.57
CA LEU A 106 -19.28 -2.98 9.09
C LEU A 106 -18.27 -1.89 9.46
N GLY A 107 -17.84 -1.86 10.73
CA GLY A 107 -16.85 -0.91 11.20
C GLY A 107 -15.52 -1.04 10.46
N ALA A 108 -15.03 -2.27 10.29
CA ALA A 108 -13.81 -2.53 9.52
C ALA A 108 -13.92 -2.09 8.06
N LEU A 109 -15.06 -2.37 7.40
CA LEU A 109 -15.29 -1.96 6.02
C LEU A 109 -15.26 -0.43 5.88
N VAL A 110 -16.01 0.30 6.70
CA VAL A 110 -16.04 1.77 6.68
C VAL A 110 -14.65 2.35 6.95
N LEU A 111 -13.94 1.83 7.95
CA LEU A 111 -12.60 2.26 8.29
C LEU A 111 -11.66 2.10 7.09
N PHE A 112 -11.58 0.90 6.52
CA PHE A 112 -10.62 0.64 5.45
C PHE A 112 -11.02 1.35 4.16
N VAL A 113 -12.30 1.59 3.88
CA VAL A 113 -12.69 2.50 2.79
C VAL A 113 -12.07 3.89 2.99
N ALA A 114 -12.23 4.49 4.17
CA ALA A 114 -11.66 5.79 4.48
C ALA A 114 -10.12 5.82 4.42
N VAL A 115 -9.46 4.73 4.83
CA VAL A 115 -8.00 4.56 4.67
C VAL A 115 -7.58 4.66 3.20
N GLN A 116 -8.32 3.99 2.31
CA GLN A 116 -7.98 3.96 0.89
C GLN A 116 -8.21 5.32 0.24
N PHE A 117 -9.32 5.98 0.55
CA PHE A 117 -9.56 7.36 0.10
C PHE A 117 -8.48 8.32 0.61
N THR A 118 -7.99 8.14 1.84
CA THR A 118 -6.89 8.95 2.38
C THR A 118 -5.59 8.75 1.61
N MET A 119 -5.26 7.50 1.26
CA MET A 119 -4.08 7.20 0.45
C MET A 119 -4.20 7.69 -1.00
N ILE A 120 -5.39 7.60 -1.60
CA ILE A 120 -5.69 8.16 -2.92
C ILE A 120 -5.58 9.69 -2.90
N ALA A 121 -6.13 10.35 -1.88
CA ALA A 121 -6.02 11.80 -1.71
C ALA A 121 -4.55 12.24 -1.57
N ALA A 122 -3.75 11.52 -0.78
CA ALA A 122 -2.31 11.79 -0.68
C ALA A 122 -1.58 11.64 -2.03
N HIS A 123 -1.99 10.66 -2.86
CA HIS A 123 -1.45 10.49 -4.21
C HIS A 123 -1.80 11.68 -5.12
N LEU A 124 -3.04 12.18 -5.06
CA LEU A 124 -3.48 13.38 -5.78
C LEU A 124 -2.74 14.65 -5.32
N PHE A 125 -2.63 14.87 -4.02
CA PHE A 125 -1.91 16.02 -3.45
C PHE A 125 -0.41 16.00 -3.77
N SER A 126 0.15 14.83 -4.10
CA SER A 126 1.52 14.70 -4.60
C SER A 126 1.69 15.12 -6.07
N GLY A 127 0.66 15.72 -6.70
CA GLY A 127 0.68 16.20 -8.08
C GLY A 127 0.35 15.16 -9.14
N ASN A 128 -0.03 13.94 -8.74
CA ASN A 128 -0.40 12.89 -9.68
C ASN A 128 -1.85 13.09 -10.15
N ARG A 129 -2.11 12.72 -11.42
CA ARG A 129 -3.45 12.80 -12.01
C ARG A 129 -4.09 11.42 -12.08
N MET A 130 -5.36 11.36 -11.69
CA MET A 130 -6.18 10.17 -11.85
C MET A 130 -6.76 10.07 -13.27
N SER A 131 -6.82 8.84 -13.77
CA SER A 131 -7.50 8.47 -15.00
C SER A 131 -9.01 8.31 -14.80
N LEU A 132 -9.77 8.23 -15.90
CA LEU A 132 -11.22 8.01 -15.85
C LEU A 132 -11.60 6.69 -15.18
N ILE A 133 -10.76 5.66 -15.29
CA ILE A 133 -10.97 4.34 -14.65
C ILE A 133 -10.83 4.45 -13.13
N GLU A 134 -9.90 5.28 -12.66
CA GLU A 134 -9.72 5.55 -11.24
C GLU A 134 -10.91 6.35 -10.68
N TRP A 135 -11.41 7.32 -11.44
CA TRP A 135 -12.63 8.04 -11.07
C TRP A 135 -13.87 7.13 -11.02
N SER A 136 -14.04 6.23 -11.99
CA SER A 136 -15.16 5.28 -11.97
C SER A 136 -15.07 4.31 -10.80
N GLY A 137 -13.87 3.85 -10.43
CA GLY A 137 -13.65 3.01 -9.25
C GLY A 137 -14.00 3.74 -7.94
N CYS A 138 -13.62 5.02 -7.81
CA CYS A 138 -14.03 5.86 -6.68
C CYS A 138 -15.56 6.00 -6.61
N LEU A 139 -16.21 6.30 -7.73
CA LEU A 139 -17.67 6.45 -7.79
C LEU A 139 -18.39 5.15 -7.42
N LEU A 140 -17.90 4.01 -7.92
CA LEU A 140 -18.44 2.69 -7.59
C LEU A 140 -18.32 2.40 -6.09
N SER A 141 -17.19 2.76 -5.49
CA SER A 141 -16.95 2.58 -4.05
C SER A 141 -17.89 3.45 -3.20
N VAL A 142 -18.08 4.71 -3.59
CA VAL A 142 -19.02 5.62 -2.92
C VAL A 142 -20.45 5.12 -3.08
N ALA A 143 -20.85 4.67 -4.27
CA ALA A 143 -22.18 4.11 -4.50
C ALA A 143 -22.46 2.87 -3.64
N GLY A 144 -21.49 1.96 -3.53
CA GLY A 144 -21.59 0.79 -2.64
C GLY A 144 -21.71 1.16 -1.16
N LEU A 145 -20.99 2.20 -0.71
CA LEU A 145 -21.11 2.73 0.66
C LEU A 145 -22.46 3.40 0.90
N VAL A 146 -22.96 4.20 -0.04
CA VAL A 146 -24.31 4.79 0.06
C VAL A 146 -25.35 3.69 0.17
N TYR A 147 -25.30 2.68 -0.71
CA TYR A 147 -26.19 1.52 -0.64
C TYR A 147 -26.10 0.76 0.68
N LEU A 148 -24.90 0.67 1.29
CA LEU A 148 -24.70 0.04 2.60
C LEU A 148 -25.40 0.79 3.73
N LEU A 149 -25.43 2.13 3.65
CA LEU A 149 -25.99 3.00 4.68
C LEU A 149 -27.49 3.23 4.52
N MET A 150 -28.08 2.84 3.39
CA MET A 150 -29.52 2.95 3.17
C MET A 150 -30.29 2.01 4.10
N PRO A 151 -31.38 2.49 4.73
CA PRO A 151 -32.26 1.60 5.49
C PRO A 151 -32.96 0.62 4.54
N THR A 152 -33.14 -0.62 5.00
CA THR A 152 -33.89 -1.65 4.29
C THR A 152 -35.12 -2.01 5.12
N ASN A 153 -36.12 -2.66 4.52
CA ASN A 153 -37.37 -3.05 5.18
C ASN A 153 -37.18 -3.86 6.48
N SER A 154 -35.99 -4.44 6.70
CA SER A 154 -35.66 -5.28 7.87
C SER A 154 -34.59 -4.66 8.78
N THR A 155 -34.00 -3.51 8.43
CA THR A 155 -32.85 -2.94 9.15
C THR A 155 -32.93 -1.42 9.24
N ARG A 156 -32.84 -0.90 10.47
CA ARG A 156 -32.72 0.55 10.72
C ARG A 156 -31.41 1.07 10.12
N ALA A 157 -31.41 2.31 9.65
CA ALA A 157 -30.20 2.97 9.16
C ALA A 157 -29.08 2.92 10.23
N PRO A 158 -27.82 2.64 9.82
CA PRO A 158 -26.68 2.69 10.72
C PRO A 158 -26.53 4.06 11.41
N ASP A 159 -26.01 4.06 12.64
CA ASP A 159 -25.78 5.29 13.38
C ASP A 159 -24.76 6.20 12.68
N LEU A 160 -25.23 7.35 12.19
CA LEU A 160 -24.43 8.26 11.39
C LEU A 160 -23.20 8.79 12.15
N VAL A 161 -23.35 9.04 13.46
CA VAL A 161 -22.25 9.51 14.31
C VAL A 161 -21.12 8.47 14.33
N SER A 162 -21.46 7.19 14.53
CA SER A 162 -20.49 6.10 14.52
C SER A 162 -19.84 5.90 13.15
N ILE A 163 -20.56 6.09 12.06
CA ILE A 163 -19.99 6.06 10.70
C ILE A 163 -18.98 7.20 10.49
N ILE A 164 -19.30 8.41 10.94
CA ILE A 164 -18.40 9.57 10.88
C ILE A 164 -17.14 9.31 11.72
N LEU A 165 -17.30 8.85 12.96
CA LEU A 165 -16.19 8.52 13.86
C LEU A 165 -15.29 7.43 13.27
N MET A 166 -15.88 6.37 12.69
CA MET A 166 -15.10 5.32 12.04
C MET A 166 -14.38 5.81 10.79
N SER A 167 -15.00 6.71 10.03
CA SER A 167 -14.39 7.33 8.85
C SER A 167 -13.21 8.21 9.25
N LEU A 168 -13.36 9.04 10.30
CA LEU A 168 -12.27 9.83 10.88
C LEU A 168 -11.14 8.92 11.38
N ALA A 169 -11.49 7.78 11.99
CA ALA A 169 -10.50 6.80 12.40
C ALA A 169 -9.74 6.22 11.20
N GLY A 170 -10.43 5.92 10.10
CA GLY A 170 -9.79 5.49 8.86
C GLY A 170 -8.89 6.56 8.23
N VAL A 171 -9.27 7.84 8.30
CA VAL A 171 -8.38 8.95 7.90
C VAL A 171 -7.14 9.00 8.77
N GLY A 172 -7.31 8.92 10.09
CA GLY A 172 -6.20 8.82 11.05
C GLY A 172 -5.25 7.67 10.73
N TRP A 173 -5.79 6.47 10.52
CA TRP A 173 -5.01 5.29 10.16
C TRP A 173 -4.29 5.43 8.80
N GLY A 174 -4.95 6.03 7.81
CA GLY A 174 -4.37 6.30 6.50
C GLY A 174 -3.16 7.24 6.59
N ILE A 175 -3.29 8.34 7.33
CA ILE A 175 -2.20 9.29 7.59
C ILE A 175 -1.07 8.61 8.36
N TYR A 176 -1.41 7.88 9.44
CA TYR A 176 -0.44 7.14 10.26
C TYR A 176 0.36 6.13 9.42
N THR A 177 -0.30 5.38 8.54
CA THR A 177 0.36 4.43 7.64
C THR A 177 1.32 5.11 6.66
N LEU A 178 0.92 6.26 6.10
CA LEU A 178 1.77 7.04 5.18
C LEU A 178 3.01 7.60 5.89
N ALA A 179 2.87 8.02 7.14
CA ALA A 179 3.99 8.45 7.96
C ALA A 179 4.92 7.29 8.31
N GLY A 180 4.38 6.13 8.67
CA GLY A 180 5.16 4.91 8.88
C GLY A 180 6.01 4.50 7.69
N LYS A 181 5.50 4.74 6.47
CA LYS A 181 6.26 4.51 5.23
C LYS A 181 7.46 5.45 5.07
N LYS A 182 7.38 6.69 5.58
CA LYS A 182 8.47 7.68 5.55
C LYS A 182 9.43 7.54 6.74
N SER A 183 9.02 6.83 7.79
CA SER A 183 9.80 6.69 9.02
C SER A 183 11.19 6.08 8.80
N SER A 184 12.18 6.56 9.55
CA SER A 184 13.55 6.03 9.47
C SER A 184 13.69 4.68 10.18
N ASN A 185 13.09 4.54 11.37
CA ASN A 185 13.11 3.33 12.18
C ASN A 185 11.69 2.97 12.65
N ALA A 186 11.15 1.88 12.09
CA ALA A 186 9.76 1.45 12.29
C ALA A 186 9.38 1.31 13.77
N LEU A 187 10.17 0.55 14.55
CA LEU A 187 9.86 0.27 15.94
C LEU A 187 9.97 1.53 16.81
N GLN A 188 11.02 2.33 16.61
CA GLN A 188 11.21 3.57 17.39
C GLN A 188 10.12 4.60 17.09
N SER A 189 9.77 4.82 15.82
CA SER A 189 8.70 5.77 15.45
C SER A 189 7.34 5.35 16.00
N THR A 190 6.97 4.07 15.92
CA THR A 190 5.72 3.57 16.53
C THR A 190 5.75 3.74 18.05
N THR A 191 6.88 3.40 18.70
CA THR A 191 7.04 3.57 20.17
C THR A 191 6.89 5.02 20.59
N ALA A 192 7.54 5.95 19.88
CA ALA A 192 7.42 7.38 20.13
C ALA A 192 5.97 7.86 19.99
N ASN A 193 5.29 7.48 18.89
CA ASN A 193 3.90 7.85 18.66
C ASN A 193 2.99 7.37 19.80
N PHE A 194 3.11 6.10 20.23
CA PHE A 194 2.33 5.56 21.35
C PHE A 194 2.64 6.24 22.67
N GLY A 195 3.92 6.47 22.97
CA GLY A 195 4.37 7.15 24.19
C GLY A 195 3.84 8.58 24.28
N PHE A 196 4.05 9.39 23.24
CA PHE A 196 3.57 10.77 23.22
C PHE A 196 2.03 10.85 23.19
N SER A 197 1.36 9.99 22.44
CA SER A 197 -0.11 9.92 22.48
C SER A 197 -0.62 9.54 23.87
N SER A 198 0.03 8.60 24.58
CA SER A 198 -0.32 8.24 25.95
C SER A 198 -0.15 9.43 26.91
N LEU A 199 0.95 10.17 26.79
CA LEU A 199 1.18 11.38 27.62
C LEU A 199 0.12 12.45 27.37
N VAL A 200 -0.23 12.73 26.11
CA VAL A 200 -1.27 13.71 25.75
C VAL A 200 -2.63 13.28 26.30
N ILE A 201 -2.96 11.98 26.23
CA ILE A 201 -4.21 11.44 26.75
C ILE A 201 -4.27 11.55 28.27
N LEU A 202 -3.19 11.15 28.98
CA LEU A 202 -3.10 11.27 30.43
C LEU A 202 -3.19 12.73 30.89
N ALA A 203 -2.54 13.65 30.18
CA ALA A 203 -2.65 15.09 30.44
C ALA A 203 -4.10 15.58 30.24
N GLY A 204 -4.77 15.17 29.16
CA GLY A 204 -6.18 15.49 28.91
C GLY A 204 -7.11 15.00 30.03
N ILE A 205 -6.89 13.78 30.53
CA ILE A 205 -7.65 13.22 31.66
C ILE A 205 -7.39 14.03 32.94
N SER A 206 -6.13 14.39 33.22
CA SER A 206 -5.80 15.19 34.41
C SER A 206 -6.46 16.58 34.40
N VAL A 207 -6.68 17.16 33.23
CA VAL A 207 -7.46 18.40 33.08
C VAL A 207 -8.94 18.11 33.35
N LEU A 208 -9.48 17.01 32.82
CA LEU A 208 -10.88 16.63 33.00
C LEU A 208 -11.24 16.34 34.46
N THR A 209 -10.30 15.83 35.27
CA THR A 209 -10.50 15.59 36.71
C THR A 209 -10.68 16.88 37.53
N VAL A 210 -10.22 18.03 37.02
CA VAL A 210 -10.36 19.33 37.70
C VAL A 210 -11.70 20.00 37.38
N ILE A 211 -12.37 19.59 36.30
CA ILE A 211 -13.64 20.17 35.86
C ILE A 211 -14.80 19.40 36.53
N PRO A 212 -15.62 20.05 37.38
CA PRO A 212 -16.76 19.39 38.02
C PRO A 212 -17.72 18.80 36.99
N ASN A 213 -18.22 17.58 37.24
CA ASN A 213 -19.15 16.83 36.38
C ASN A 213 -18.64 16.50 34.97
N ALA A 214 -17.36 16.70 34.67
CA ALA A 214 -16.79 16.39 33.36
C ALA A 214 -16.28 14.95 33.22
N MET A 215 -16.12 14.23 34.33
CA MET A 215 -15.68 12.83 34.32
C MET A 215 -16.81 11.90 33.85
N PRO A 216 -16.62 11.16 32.75
CA PRO A 216 -17.56 10.13 32.36
C PRO A 216 -17.60 8.99 33.37
N GLN A 217 -18.74 8.30 33.42
CA GLN A 217 -18.90 7.12 34.25
C GLN A 217 -17.95 6.02 33.79
N VAL A 218 -17.03 5.63 34.67
CA VAL A 218 -16.07 4.56 34.43
C VAL A 218 -16.74 3.22 34.66
N SER A 219 -16.75 2.37 33.64
CA SER A 219 -17.20 0.98 33.76
C SER A 219 -16.07 0.10 33.26
N ILE A 220 -15.47 -0.69 34.15
CA ILE A 220 -14.38 -1.61 33.81
C ILE A 220 -14.65 -2.93 34.53
N THR A 221 -14.85 -3.98 33.74
CA THR A 221 -14.87 -5.37 34.22
C THR A 221 -13.52 -6.03 33.94
N GLU A 222 -13.26 -7.16 34.60
CA GLU A 222 -12.05 -7.96 34.38
C GLU A 222 -11.93 -8.43 32.92
N GLN A 223 -13.03 -8.86 32.31
CA GLN A 223 -13.05 -9.28 30.90
C GLN A 223 -12.73 -8.11 29.96
N GLY A 224 -13.35 -6.94 30.19
CA GLY A 224 -13.09 -5.74 29.39
C GLY A 224 -11.63 -5.28 29.50
N LEU A 225 -11.03 -5.40 30.68
CA LEU A 225 -9.61 -5.12 30.90
C LEU A 225 -8.71 -6.07 30.09
N ILE A 226 -8.98 -7.38 30.11
CA ILE A 226 -8.22 -8.38 29.34
C ILE A 226 -8.30 -8.07 27.84
N TYR A 227 -9.49 -7.80 27.31
CA TYR A 227 -9.66 -7.47 25.89
C TYR A 227 -8.93 -6.18 25.50
N ALA A 228 -8.97 -5.14 26.36
CA ALA A 228 -8.24 -3.90 26.13
C ALA A 228 -6.73 -4.10 26.13
N VAL A 229 -6.19 -4.91 27.05
CA VAL A 229 -4.76 -5.23 27.12
C VAL A 229 -4.29 -6.05 25.92
N ILE A 230 -5.06 -7.06 25.49
CA ILE A 230 -4.71 -7.86 24.30
C ILE A 230 -4.79 -7.00 23.03
N SER A 231 -5.84 -6.18 22.90
CA SER A 231 -6.00 -5.22 21.81
C SER A 231 -4.82 -4.23 21.76
N GLY A 232 -4.42 -3.70 22.91
CA GLY A 232 -3.31 -2.75 23.02
C GLY A 232 -1.95 -3.36 22.76
N SER A 233 -1.65 -4.47 23.41
CA SER A 233 -0.33 -5.10 23.38
C SER A 233 -0.07 -5.82 22.05
N VAL A 234 -0.98 -6.72 21.66
CA VAL A 234 -0.80 -7.61 20.51
C VAL A 234 -1.28 -6.93 19.23
N ALA A 235 -2.55 -6.54 19.21
CA ALA A 235 -3.18 -6.09 17.97
C ALA A 235 -2.68 -4.71 17.52
N SER A 236 -2.40 -3.83 18.49
CA SER A 236 -1.85 -2.50 18.29
C SER A 236 -0.32 -2.44 18.42
N GLY A 237 0.28 -2.76 19.57
CA GLY A 237 1.72 -2.64 19.79
C GLY A 237 2.55 -3.48 18.82
N VAL A 238 2.41 -4.81 18.90
CA VAL A 238 3.08 -5.74 17.97
C VAL A 238 2.58 -5.51 16.54
N GLY A 239 1.27 -5.47 16.32
CA GLY A 239 0.68 -5.30 14.99
C GLY A 239 1.19 -4.06 14.25
N TYR A 240 1.29 -2.90 14.90
CA TYR A 240 1.62 -1.64 14.22
C TYR A 240 3.11 -1.51 14.00
N SER A 241 3.94 -2.06 14.91
CA SER A 241 5.38 -2.14 14.68
C SER A 241 5.71 -3.04 13.48
N LEU A 242 5.03 -4.18 13.35
CA LEU A 242 5.14 -5.05 12.17
C LEU A 242 4.62 -4.35 10.91
N TRP A 243 3.54 -3.58 11.02
CA TRP A 243 3.01 -2.79 9.90
C TRP A 243 4.00 -1.76 9.39
N TYR A 244 4.58 -0.94 10.28
CA TYR A 244 5.61 0.03 9.91
C TYR A 244 6.83 -0.68 9.29
N TYR A 245 7.18 -1.87 9.76
CA TYR A 245 8.23 -2.67 9.15
C TYR A 245 7.89 -3.12 7.72
N VAL A 246 6.68 -3.65 7.47
CA VAL A 246 6.31 -4.16 6.14
C VAL A 246 5.97 -3.03 5.16
N VAL A 247 5.29 -1.96 5.59
CA VAL A 247 4.85 -0.88 4.69
C VAL A 247 6.02 -0.14 4.05
N LYS A 248 7.19 -0.14 4.71
CA LYS A 248 8.46 0.36 4.15
C LYS A 248 9.00 -0.52 3.02
N LYS A 249 8.70 -1.82 3.05
CA LYS A 249 9.12 -2.81 2.04
C LYS A 249 8.11 -2.97 0.91
N LEU A 250 6.86 -2.55 1.14
CA LEU A 250 5.79 -2.61 0.16
C LEU A 250 5.68 -1.29 -0.61
N ASN A 251 5.44 -1.36 -1.91
CA ASN A 251 4.97 -0.18 -2.63
C ASN A 251 3.55 0.19 -2.12
N THR A 252 3.14 1.45 -2.30
CA THR A 252 1.91 1.97 -1.69
C THR A 252 0.68 1.22 -2.19
N VAL A 253 0.65 0.87 -3.49
CA VAL A 253 -0.45 0.12 -4.10
C VAL A 253 -0.59 -1.28 -3.48
N VAL A 254 0.51 -2.00 -3.25
CA VAL A 254 0.46 -3.34 -2.64
C VAL A 254 0.02 -3.26 -1.18
N ALA A 255 0.51 -2.26 -0.43
CA ALA A 255 0.05 -2.04 0.95
C ALA A 255 -1.45 -1.69 1.02
N SER A 256 -1.94 -0.87 0.09
CA SER A 256 -3.35 -0.56 -0.09
C SER A 256 -4.19 -1.81 -0.37
N ILE A 257 -3.82 -2.60 -1.39
CA ILE A 257 -4.55 -3.83 -1.75
C ILE A 257 -4.55 -4.82 -0.59
N ALA A 258 -3.42 -4.99 0.10
CA ALA A 258 -3.32 -5.93 1.21
C ALA A 258 -4.28 -5.57 2.36
N GLN A 259 -4.43 -4.28 2.68
CA GLN A 259 -5.37 -3.79 3.70
C GLN A 259 -6.84 -4.03 3.35
N LEU A 260 -7.20 -4.16 2.06
CA LEU A 260 -8.57 -4.49 1.65
C LEU A 260 -9.03 -5.89 2.09
N SER A 261 -8.09 -6.76 2.51
CA SER A 261 -8.44 -8.05 3.11
C SER A 261 -8.96 -7.95 4.54
N VAL A 262 -8.63 -6.87 5.27
CA VAL A 262 -8.97 -6.75 6.69
C VAL A 262 -10.47 -6.72 6.95
N PRO A 263 -11.31 -5.98 6.19
CA PRO A 263 -12.76 -6.06 6.35
C PRO A 263 -13.33 -7.47 6.17
N VAL A 264 -12.77 -8.24 5.25
CA VAL A 264 -13.21 -9.63 5.00
C VAL A 264 -12.87 -10.51 6.20
N ILE A 265 -11.64 -10.43 6.70
CA ILE A 265 -11.20 -11.19 7.88
C ILE A 265 -11.99 -10.76 9.13
N ALA A 266 -12.23 -9.46 9.31
CA ALA A 266 -12.99 -8.94 10.44
C ALA A 266 -14.47 -9.36 10.39
N THR A 267 -15.06 -9.41 9.19
CA THR A 267 -16.41 -9.94 8.99
C THR A 267 -16.48 -11.41 9.37
N LEU A 268 -15.52 -12.23 8.91
CA LEU A 268 -15.45 -13.65 9.29
C LEU A 268 -15.27 -13.81 10.81
N GLY A 269 -14.43 -12.99 11.44
CA GLY A 269 -14.28 -12.95 12.89
C GLY A 269 -15.57 -12.55 13.61
N GLY A 270 -16.30 -11.56 13.10
CA GLY A 270 -17.60 -11.14 13.61
C GLY A 270 -18.65 -12.26 13.55
N VAL A 271 -18.71 -12.99 12.45
CA VAL A 271 -19.61 -14.15 12.29
C VAL A 271 -19.23 -15.28 13.23
N LEU A 272 -17.95 -15.68 13.24
CA LEU A 272 -17.51 -16.87 13.96
C LEU A 272 -17.44 -16.67 15.48
N LEU A 273 -17.06 -15.49 15.94
CA LEU A 273 -16.79 -15.21 17.37
C LEU A 273 -17.89 -14.40 18.04
N LEU A 274 -18.63 -13.56 17.30
CA LEU A 274 -19.67 -12.68 17.84
C LEU A 274 -21.08 -13.03 17.34
N SER A 275 -21.21 -14.04 16.48
CA SER A 275 -22.48 -14.41 15.86
C SER A 275 -23.18 -13.23 15.16
N GLU A 276 -22.40 -12.31 14.57
CA GLU A 276 -22.96 -11.16 13.85
C GLU A 276 -23.67 -11.63 12.56
N PRO A 277 -24.92 -11.17 12.31
CA PRO A 277 -25.64 -11.56 11.11
C PRO A 277 -25.04 -10.88 9.86
N VAL A 278 -24.84 -11.66 8.80
CA VAL A 278 -24.42 -11.15 7.50
C VAL A 278 -25.63 -11.00 6.60
N THR A 279 -25.96 -9.76 6.26
CA THR A 279 -27.08 -9.46 5.36
C THR A 279 -26.64 -9.47 3.90
N MET A 280 -27.57 -9.77 2.99
CA MET A 280 -27.31 -9.68 1.54
C MET A 280 -26.91 -8.25 1.12
N GLN A 281 -27.50 -7.23 1.76
CA GLN A 281 -27.12 -5.83 1.57
C GLN A 281 -25.63 -5.62 1.88
N PHE A 282 -25.16 -6.13 3.02
CA PHE A 282 -23.75 -6.05 3.40
C PHE A 282 -22.83 -6.76 2.40
N VAL A 283 -23.20 -7.95 1.93
CA VAL A 283 -22.40 -8.73 0.95
C VAL A 283 -22.29 -7.98 -0.39
N ILE A 284 -23.41 -7.49 -0.92
CA ILE A 284 -23.46 -6.75 -2.18
C ILE A 284 -22.65 -5.47 -2.07
N SER A 285 -22.91 -4.65 -1.03
CA SER A 285 -22.16 -3.41 -0.79
C SER A 285 -20.67 -3.65 -0.64
N SER A 286 -20.26 -4.62 0.19
CA SER A 286 -18.85 -4.95 0.40
C SER A 286 -18.17 -5.34 -0.91
N THR A 287 -18.84 -6.16 -1.73
CA THR A 287 -18.30 -6.59 -3.03
C THR A 287 -18.11 -5.39 -3.95
N VAL A 288 -19.12 -4.54 -4.09
CA VAL A 288 -19.08 -3.34 -4.94
C VAL A 288 -17.98 -2.37 -4.48
N ILE A 289 -17.88 -2.13 -3.17
CA ILE A 289 -16.87 -1.27 -2.55
C ILE A 289 -15.46 -1.80 -2.84
N LEU A 290 -15.21 -3.07 -2.52
CA LEU A 290 -13.88 -3.68 -2.67
C LEU A 290 -13.46 -3.75 -4.14
N LEU A 291 -14.39 -4.04 -5.06
CA LEU A 291 -14.13 -3.99 -6.50
C LEU A 291 -13.82 -2.57 -6.99
N GLY A 292 -14.60 -1.58 -6.54
CA GLY A 292 -14.37 -0.18 -6.86
C GLY A 292 -12.97 0.29 -6.45
N ILE A 293 -12.56 0.03 -5.20
CA ILE A 293 -11.23 0.41 -4.72
C ILE A 293 -10.15 -0.38 -5.45
N SER A 294 -10.34 -1.69 -5.66
CA SER A 294 -9.38 -2.52 -6.40
C SER A 294 -9.16 -2.01 -7.82
N LEU A 295 -10.21 -1.53 -8.50
CA LEU A 295 -10.12 -0.93 -9.82
C LEU A 295 -9.23 0.32 -9.81
N VAL A 296 -9.40 1.21 -8.83
CA VAL A 296 -8.55 2.41 -8.66
C VAL A 296 -7.09 2.01 -8.51
N LEU A 297 -6.80 1.00 -7.68
CA LEU A 297 -5.43 0.60 -7.36
C LEU A 297 -4.72 -0.10 -8.53
N VAL A 298 -5.45 -0.78 -9.43
CA VAL A 298 -4.89 -1.53 -10.55
C VAL A 298 -4.80 -0.72 -11.85
N ALA A 299 -5.67 0.28 -12.03
CA ALA A 299 -5.74 1.09 -13.25
C ALA A 299 -4.40 1.70 -13.73
N PRO A 300 -3.52 2.25 -12.85
CA PRO A 300 -2.22 2.77 -13.28
C PRO A 300 -1.32 1.71 -13.96
N LYS A 301 -1.37 0.45 -13.49
CA LYS A 301 -0.61 -0.66 -14.09
C LYS A 301 -1.16 -1.03 -15.47
N LEU A 302 -2.48 -1.15 -15.60
CA LEU A 302 -3.13 -1.46 -16.88
C LEU A 302 -2.82 -0.42 -17.95
N LYS A 303 -2.78 0.87 -17.58
CA LYS A 303 -2.39 1.95 -18.49
C LYS A 303 -0.94 1.80 -18.96
N LYS A 304 -0.02 1.48 -18.05
CA LYS A 304 1.41 1.29 -18.38
C LYS A 304 1.61 0.08 -19.31
N GLU A 305 0.98 -1.04 -19.02
CA GLU A 305 1.05 -2.26 -19.86
C GLU A 305 0.44 -2.03 -21.25
N ARG A 306 -0.70 -1.34 -21.34
CA ARG A 306 -1.32 -0.97 -22.62
C ARG A 306 -0.44 -0.05 -23.45
N VAL A 307 0.21 0.96 -22.84
CA VAL A 307 1.15 1.84 -23.56
C VAL A 307 2.39 1.05 -24.01
N GLN A 308 2.90 0.15 -23.18
CA GLN A 308 4.04 -0.70 -23.53
C GLN A 308 3.72 -1.68 -24.66
N SER A 309 2.53 -2.26 -24.69
CA SER A 309 2.10 -3.13 -25.78
C SER A 309 1.94 -2.34 -27.09
N LEU A 310 1.27 -1.19 -27.06
CA LEU A 310 1.10 -0.32 -28.24
C LEU A 310 2.44 0.19 -28.80
N THR A 311 3.38 0.58 -27.94
CA THR A 311 4.73 1.02 -28.37
C THR A 311 5.60 -0.13 -28.91
N SER A 312 5.41 -1.35 -28.40
CA SER A 312 6.08 -2.55 -28.94
C SER A 312 5.56 -2.97 -30.32
N MET A 313 4.29 -2.65 -30.62
CA MET A 313 3.61 -2.94 -31.88
C MET A 313 3.68 -1.79 -32.89
N ALA A 314 4.16 -0.61 -32.49
CA ALA A 314 4.28 0.54 -33.38
C ALA A 314 5.27 0.27 -34.52
N LYS A 315 4.75 0.30 -35.76
CA LYS A 315 5.55 0.19 -36.99
C LYS A 315 6.67 1.25 -37.03
N PRO A 316 7.82 0.96 -37.66
CA PRO A 316 8.85 1.97 -37.89
C PRO A 316 8.28 3.19 -38.61
N ASN A 317 8.79 4.39 -38.30
CA ASN A 317 8.33 5.64 -38.90
C ASN A 317 8.25 5.52 -40.44
N LYS A 318 7.09 5.91 -41.02
CA LYS A 318 6.84 5.90 -42.48
C LYS A 318 7.83 6.79 -43.24
N LYS A 319 8.32 7.88 -42.63
CA LYS A 319 9.41 8.68 -43.22
C LYS A 319 10.70 7.88 -43.18
N GLN A 320 11.13 7.40 -44.35
CA GLN A 320 12.37 6.67 -44.49
C GLN A 320 13.58 7.59 -44.24
N PRO A 321 14.65 7.10 -43.61
CA PRO A 321 15.87 7.87 -43.44
C PRO A 321 16.48 8.27 -44.79
N THR A 322 16.98 9.49 -44.90
CA THR A 322 17.65 9.98 -46.12
C THR A 322 19.08 9.44 -46.27
N LYS A 323 19.75 9.12 -45.16
CA LYS A 323 21.12 8.59 -45.17
C LYS A 323 21.14 7.11 -45.55
N THR A 324 21.89 6.78 -46.60
CA THR A 324 22.21 5.40 -46.98
C THR A 324 23.57 4.99 -46.43
N VAL A 325 23.70 3.70 -46.12
CA VAL A 325 24.96 3.05 -45.75
C VAL A 325 25.13 1.78 -46.56
N GLN A 326 26.37 1.38 -46.77
CA GLN A 326 26.69 0.14 -47.45
C GLN A 326 27.09 -0.91 -46.41
N ILE A 327 26.54 -2.12 -46.57
CA ILE A 327 26.75 -3.25 -45.68
C ILE A 327 27.58 -4.27 -46.43
N PHE A 328 28.69 -4.67 -45.85
CA PHE A 328 29.65 -5.60 -46.42
C PHE A 328 29.78 -6.84 -45.55
N CYS A 329 30.13 -7.98 -46.16
CA CYS A 329 30.53 -9.17 -45.45
C CYS A 329 31.84 -8.89 -44.68
N ALA A 330 31.89 -9.23 -43.39
CA ALA A 330 33.11 -9.02 -42.62
C ALA A 330 34.28 -9.90 -43.09
N LYS A 331 33.97 -11.10 -43.64
CA LYS A 331 34.93 -12.13 -44.07
C LYS A 331 35.59 -11.78 -45.42
N CYS A 332 34.81 -11.65 -46.48
CA CYS A 332 35.32 -11.44 -47.86
C CYS A 332 35.16 -10.01 -48.37
N LYS A 333 34.58 -9.10 -47.59
CA LYS A 333 34.36 -7.68 -47.96
C LYS A 333 33.44 -7.46 -49.16
N THR A 334 32.76 -8.49 -49.68
CA THR A 334 31.69 -8.36 -50.68
C THR A 334 30.57 -7.47 -50.15
N GLN A 335 30.01 -6.62 -51.01
CA GLN A 335 28.84 -5.82 -50.68
C GLN A 335 27.61 -6.73 -50.59
N LEU A 336 26.85 -6.61 -49.49
CA LEU A 336 25.65 -7.39 -49.22
C LEU A 336 24.39 -6.56 -49.48
N PHE A 337 24.29 -5.37 -48.89
CA PHE A 337 23.12 -4.50 -49.03
C PHE A 337 23.52 -3.02 -49.11
N LYS A 338 22.68 -2.23 -49.77
CA LYS A 338 22.60 -0.77 -49.59
C LYS A 338 21.35 -0.45 -48.77
N TYR A 339 21.49 0.22 -47.63
CA TYR A 339 20.43 0.32 -46.63
C TYR A 339 20.18 1.75 -46.16
N ARG A 340 18.91 2.17 -46.04
CA ARG A 340 18.55 3.46 -45.43
C ARG A 340 18.60 3.37 -43.91
N LYS A 341 19.66 3.91 -43.31
CA LYS A 341 19.91 3.83 -41.86
C LYS A 341 19.35 5.02 -41.11
N GLY A 342 18.51 4.73 -40.11
CA GLY A 342 18.05 5.71 -39.12
C GLY A 342 18.92 5.64 -37.86
N GLY A 343 19.44 6.79 -37.41
CA GLY A 343 20.20 6.91 -36.16
C GLY A 343 21.71 6.64 -36.27
N LYS A 344 22.45 6.99 -35.20
CA LYS A 344 23.92 6.96 -35.16
C LYS A 344 24.54 5.64 -34.66
N GLY A 345 23.76 4.75 -34.04
CA GLY A 345 24.26 3.50 -33.43
C GLY A 345 24.64 2.38 -34.42
N ALA A 346 25.15 1.27 -33.89
CA ALA A 346 25.49 0.08 -34.67
C ALA A 346 24.27 -0.54 -35.36
N LEU A 347 24.44 -1.04 -36.57
CA LEU A 347 23.35 -1.67 -37.33
C LEU A 347 23.23 -3.14 -36.96
N VAL A 348 22.33 -3.44 -36.02
CA VAL A 348 22.06 -4.82 -35.56
C VAL A 348 20.93 -5.48 -36.37
N LYS A 349 20.01 -4.67 -36.90
CA LYS A 349 18.80 -5.10 -37.59
C LYS A 349 18.57 -4.25 -38.84
N CYS A 350 18.15 -4.90 -39.91
CA CYS A 350 17.89 -4.33 -41.23
C CYS A 350 16.43 -4.61 -41.60
N PHE A 351 15.56 -3.60 -41.63
CA PHE A 351 14.17 -3.80 -42.07
C PHE A 351 14.14 -4.02 -43.60
N LYS A 352 13.46 -5.07 -44.08
CA LYS A 352 13.47 -5.42 -45.51
C LYS A 352 12.99 -4.26 -46.40
N GLU A 353 11.98 -3.53 -45.93
CA GLU A 353 11.41 -2.33 -46.59
C GLU A 353 12.38 -1.14 -46.73
N ARG A 354 13.54 -1.16 -46.05
CA ARG A 354 14.56 -0.09 -46.07
C ARG A 354 15.82 -0.48 -46.84
N ILE A 355 15.86 -1.70 -47.39
CA ILE A 355 16.91 -2.14 -48.31
C ILE A 355 16.67 -1.43 -49.65
N VAL A 356 17.66 -0.66 -50.08
CA VAL A 356 17.63 0.06 -51.37
C VAL A 356 18.04 -0.88 -52.48
N GLU A 357 19.11 -1.63 -52.27
CA GLU A 357 19.66 -2.61 -53.21
C GLU A 357 20.10 -3.85 -52.41
N ASP A 358 19.75 -5.03 -52.92
CA ASP A 358 20.11 -6.33 -52.39
C ASP A 358 21.05 -7.04 -53.37
N PHE A 359 22.26 -7.37 -52.92
CA PHE A 359 23.29 -8.03 -53.73
C PHE A 359 23.42 -9.53 -53.41
N THR A 360 22.55 -10.07 -52.56
CA THR A 360 22.57 -11.49 -52.19
C THR A 360 21.82 -12.35 -53.19
N LYS A 361 22.30 -13.58 -53.41
CA LYS A 361 21.60 -14.59 -54.25
C LYS A 361 20.61 -15.40 -53.43
N GLU A 362 21.00 -15.73 -52.20
CA GLU A 362 20.18 -16.41 -51.21
C GLU A 362 20.00 -15.50 -49.98
N PRO A 363 18.79 -15.40 -49.42
CA PRO A 363 18.55 -14.54 -48.25
C PRO A 363 19.49 -14.88 -47.10
N CYS A 364 20.07 -13.86 -46.48
CA CYS A 364 20.97 -13.97 -45.33
C CYS A 364 22.31 -14.70 -45.56
N VAL A 365 22.63 -15.11 -46.78
CA VAL A 365 23.87 -15.80 -47.14
C VAL A 365 24.73 -14.94 -48.06
N CYS A 366 26.03 -14.85 -47.77
CA CYS A 366 26.96 -14.09 -48.59
C CYS A 366 27.18 -14.80 -49.95
N PRO A 367 27.03 -14.11 -51.09
CA PRO A 367 27.12 -14.72 -52.41
C PRO A 367 28.53 -15.18 -52.81
N GLU A 368 29.57 -14.70 -52.12
CA GLU A 368 30.97 -15.00 -52.46
C GLU A 368 31.57 -16.07 -51.53
N CYS A 369 31.39 -15.96 -50.22
CA CYS A 369 32.01 -16.87 -49.26
C CYS A 369 31.02 -17.86 -48.59
N GLY A 370 29.74 -17.81 -48.95
CA GLY A 370 28.70 -18.71 -48.43
C GLY A 370 28.37 -18.54 -46.95
N ILE A 371 28.93 -17.53 -46.26
CA ILE A 371 28.67 -17.35 -44.83
C ILE A 371 27.25 -16.82 -44.59
N GLU A 372 26.52 -17.46 -43.69
CA GLU A 372 25.27 -16.94 -43.17
C GLU A 372 25.56 -15.73 -42.26
N PHE A 373 25.19 -14.53 -42.71
CA PHE A 373 25.53 -13.26 -42.05
C PHE A 373 24.35 -12.65 -41.28
N ALA A 374 23.12 -13.11 -41.54
CA ALA A 374 21.91 -12.65 -40.86
C ALA A 374 20.92 -13.81 -40.65
N ARG A 375 19.79 -13.53 -39.99
CA ARG A 375 18.64 -14.43 -39.91
C ARG A 375 17.36 -13.65 -40.15
N ASP A 376 16.40 -14.28 -40.81
CA ASP A 376 15.07 -13.69 -41.01
C ASP A 376 14.31 -13.60 -39.68
N THR A 377 13.64 -12.47 -39.45
CA THR A 377 12.92 -12.23 -38.22
C THR A 377 11.83 -11.18 -38.42
N LEU A 378 10.86 -11.17 -37.52
CA LEU A 378 9.89 -10.09 -37.41
C LEU A 378 10.31 -9.15 -36.28
N VAL A 379 10.48 -7.88 -36.61
CA VAL A 379 10.78 -6.83 -35.61
C VAL A 379 9.58 -5.90 -35.56
N ARG A 380 8.82 -5.99 -34.46
CA ARG A 380 7.59 -5.19 -34.24
C ARG A 380 6.55 -5.39 -35.36
N GLY A 381 6.40 -6.64 -35.81
CA GLY A 381 5.48 -7.01 -36.89
C GLY A 381 5.95 -6.66 -38.31
N THR A 382 7.13 -6.05 -38.47
CA THR A 382 7.72 -5.74 -39.79
C THR A 382 8.84 -6.74 -40.11
N PRO A 383 8.87 -7.32 -41.33
CA PRO A 383 9.95 -8.19 -41.78
C PRO A 383 11.33 -7.50 -41.74
N ALA A 384 12.31 -8.17 -41.15
CA ALA A 384 13.66 -7.66 -40.99
C ALA A 384 14.70 -8.79 -40.98
N TYR A 385 15.93 -8.47 -41.38
CA TYR A 385 17.10 -9.32 -41.17
C TYR A 385 17.83 -8.89 -39.90
N LYS A 386 18.12 -9.84 -39.00
CA LYS A 386 18.95 -9.62 -37.81
C LYS A 386 20.36 -10.14 -38.09
N PHE A 387 21.34 -9.25 -38.05
CA PHE A 387 22.72 -9.63 -38.32
C PHE A 387 23.31 -10.51 -37.21
N VAL A 388 24.13 -11.47 -37.61
CA VAL A 388 24.95 -12.26 -36.69
C VAL A 388 26.17 -11.42 -36.30
N GLY A 389 26.46 -11.33 -35.00
CA GLY A 389 27.52 -10.46 -34.46
C GLY A 389 28.87 -10.70 -35.13
N GLY A 390 29.54 -9.63 -35.55
CA GLY A 390 30.86 -9.69 -36.18
C GLY A 390 30.89 -10.16 -37.64
N LYS A 391 29.77 -10.58 -38.22
CA LYS A 391 29.74 -11.11 -39.61
C LYS A 391 29.50 -10.05 -40.70
N VAL A 392 29.14 -8.83 -40.32
CA VAL A 392 28.94 -7.71 -41.24
C VAL A 392 29.68 -6.46 -40.78
N THR A 393 30.11 -5.65 -41.73
CA THR A 393 30.73 -4.34 -41.52
C THR A 393 29.94 -3.28 -42.29
N MET A 394 29.75 -2.11 -41.70
CA MET A 394 29.00 -0.99 -42.30
C MET A 394 29.97 0.14 -42.63
N LYS A 395 29.84 0.71 -43.83
CA LYS A 395 30.54 1.94 -44.24
C LYS A 395 29.54 3.03 -44.61
#